data_AF-A0A371HFE8-F1
#
_entry.id   AF-A0A371HFE8-F1
#
_cell.length_a   1.000
_cell.length_b   1.000
_cell.length_c   1.000
_cell.angle_alpha   90.00
_cell.angle_beta   90.00
_cell.angle_gamma   90.00
#
_symmetry.space_group_name_H-M   'P 1'
#
loop_
_entity.id
_entity.type
_entity.pdbx_description
1 polymer ?
#
loop_
_entity_poly.entity_id
_entity_poly.type
_entity_poly.pdbx_seq_one_letter_code
_entity_poly.pdbx_strand_id
1 'polypeptide(L)'
;MLKQLYVNIRFVKALQQMPTYAKFLKDIPSIRRKLVYKKLYGKLKDLGSFCIPYLIENIKFDRCLCDHGARVSLMPLFMCNKLDMGKLKPTTMSI
;
A
#
# COMPACT_ATOMS: atom_id res chain seq x y z
N MET A 1 8.41 -7.51 -22.47
CA MET A 1 7.74 -7.91 -21.21
C MET A 1 8.34 -7.09 -20.07
N LEU A 2 7.67 -6.05 -19.58
CA LEU A 2 8.18 -5.21 -18.49
C LEU A 2 8.00 -5.94 -17.16
N LYS A 3 9.10 -6.46 -16.59
CA LYS A 3 9.16 -6.91 -15.19
C LYS A 3 9.05 -5.67 -14.30
N GLN A 4 8.23 -5.76 -13.25
CA GLN A 4 7.88 -4.66 -12.34
C GLN A 4 8.98 -3.60 -12.18
N LEU A 5 8.70 -2.38 -12.66
CA LEU A 5 9.55 -1.23 -12.46
C LEU A 5 9.10 -0.51 -11.18
N TYR A 6 9.79 -0.76 -10.06
CA TYR A 6 9.58 -0.01 -8.83
C TYR A 6 10.24 1.37 -8.95
N VAL A 7 9.47 2.31 -9.49
CA VAL A 7 9.89 3.71 -9.55
C VAL A 7 9.52 4.38 -8.23
N ASN A 8 10.46 4.48 -7.29
CA ASN A 8 10.27 5.25 -6.06
C ASN A 8 10.44 6.76 -6.32
N ILE A 9 9.69 7.30 -7.29
CA ILE A 9 9.59 8.74 -7.50
C ILE A 9 8.60 9.24 -6.46
N ARG A 10 9.06 10.12 -5.56
CA ARG A 10 8.18 10.82 -4.62
C ARG A 10 7.00 11.38 -5.39
N PHE A 11 5.76 11.12 -4.96
CA PHE A 11 4.54 11.55 -5.63
C PHE A 11 4.58 13.02 -6.10
N VAL A 12 5.26 13.91 -5.35
CA VAL A 12 5.51 15.31 -5.77
C VAL A 12 6.20 15.40 -7.12
N LYS A 13 7.30 14.65 -7.28
CA LYS A 13 8.09 14.65 -8.51
C LYS A 13 7.28 14.06 -9.66
N ALA A 14 6.42 13.08 -9.41
CA ALA A 14 5.49 12.56 -10.42
C ALA A 14 4.46 13.63 -10.82
N LEU A 15 3.83 14.31 -9.85
CA LEU A 15 2.90 15.41 -10.12
C LEU A 15 3.55 16.59 -10.83
N GLN A 16 4.82 16.89 -10.52
CA GLN A 16 5.59 17.94 -11.21
C GLN A 16 5.96 17.58 -12.65
N GLN A 17 5.96 16.29 -13.01
CA GLN A 17 6.16 15.84 -14.38
C GLN A 17 4.85 15.78 -15.18
N MET A 18 3.69 15.77 -14.51
CA MET A 18 2.39 15.85 -15.16
C MET A 18 2.11 17.30 -15.60
N PRO A 19 1.91 17.58 -16.91
CA PRO A 19 1.81 18.95 -17.43
C PRO A 19 0.73 19.79 -16.74
N THR A 20 -0.45 19.20 -16.50
CA THR A 20 -1.60 19.86 -15.86
C THR A 20 -1.30 20.26 -14.42
N TYR A 21 -0.70 19.34 -13.65
CA TYR A 21 -0.36 19.59 -12.25
C TYR A 21 0.85 20.50 -12.10
N ALA A 22 1.84 20.39 -12.99
CA ALA A 22 3.01 21.26 -13.01
C ALA A 22 2.62 22.73 -13.20
N LYS A 23 1.66 23.02 -14.10
CA LYS A 23 1.11 24.36 -14.31
C LYS A 23 0.41 24.87 -13.04
N PHE A 24 -0.49 24.08 -12.49
CA PHE A 24 -1.20 24.39 -11.25
C PHE A 24 -0.25 24.68 -10.08
N LEU A 25 0.81 23.88 -9.89
CA LEU A 25 1.78 24.07 -8.81
C LEU A 25 2.63 25.34 -8.98
N LYS A 26 2.91 25.76 -10.22
CA LYS A 26 3.65 27.00 -10.52
C LYS A 26 2.84 28.24 -10.17
N ASP A 27 1.53 28.19 -10.38
CA ASP A 27 0.61 29.30 -10.10
C ASP A 27 0.38 29.54 -8.60
N ILE A 28 0.72 28.56 -7.75
CA ILE A 28 0.62 28.68 -6.30
C ILE A 28 1.83 29.46 -5.75
N PRO A 29 1.62 30.51 -4.92
CA PRO A 29 2.70 31.21 -4.21
C PRO A 29 3.54 30.25 -3.36
N SER A 30 4.85 30.44 -3.30
CA SER A 30 5.82 29.54 -2.64
C SER A 30 5.48 29.21 -1.17
N ILE A 31 4.94 30.18 -0.42
CA ILE A 31 4.45 30.00 0.96
C ILE A 31 3.24 29.04 1.01
N ARG A 32 2.28 29.21 0.10
CA ARG A 32 1.10 28.34 -0.01
C ARG A 32 1.47 26.96 -0.56
N ARG A 33 2.49 26.87 -1.42
CA ARG A 33 3.08 25.61 -1.90
C ARG A 33 3.58 24.78 -0.73
N LYS A 34 4.36 25.37 0.19
CA LYS A 34 4.80 24.68 1.42
C LYS A 34 3.63 24.17 2.26
N LEU A 35 2.52 24.91 2.34
CA LEU A 35 1.32 24.50 3.07
C LEU A 35 0.57 23.36 2.35
N VAL A 36 0.43 23.43 1.02
CA VAL A 36 -0.15 22.36 0.19
C VAL A 36 0.70 21.10 0.30
N TYR A 37 2.02 21.21 0.21
CA TYR A 37 2.92 20.09 0.46
C TYR A 37 2.81 19.60 1.91
N LYS A 38 2.73 20.47 2.92
CA LYS A 38 2.54 20.04 4.30
C LYS A 38 1.14 19.44 4.57
N LYS A 39 0.13 19.70 3.73
CA LYS A 39 -1.20 19.09 3.85
C LYS A 39 -1.29 17.77 3.08
N LEU A 40 -0.61 17.66 1.94
CA LEU A 40 -0.50 16.44 1.13
C LEU A 40 0.54 15.43 1.69
N TYR A 41 1.61 15.94 2.31
CA TYR A 41 2.76 15.21 2.88
C TYR A 41 2.94 15.49 4.37
N GLY A 42 1.96 16.14 5.02
CA GLY A 42 1.90 16.19 6.47
C GLY A 42 1.79 14.76 6.90
N LYS A 43 2.93 14.20 7.35
CA LYS A 43 3.16 12.78 7.60
C LYS A 43 1.82 12.10 7.80
N LEU A 44 1.36 11.34 6.80
CA LEU A 44 0.41 10.29 7.07
C LEU A 44 1.09 9.54 8.20
N LYS A 45 0.58 9.75 9.42
CA LYS A 45 1.06 9.05 10.61
C LYS A 45 1.07 7.60 10.15
N ASP A 46 2.22 6.92 10.23
CA ASP A 46 2.28 5.53 9.79
C ASP A 46 1.03 4.87 10.36
N LEU A 47 0.19 4.37 9.47
CA LEU A 47 -1.10 3.80 9.86
C LEU A 47 -0.89 2.57 10.77
N GLY A 48 0.37 2.18 10.99
CA GLY A 48 0.77 0.94 11.60
C GLY A 48 0.22 -0.18 10.76
N SER A 49 -0.45 -1.11 11.42
CA SER A 49 -1.31 -2.06 10.77
C SER A 49 -2.74 -1.53 10.67
N PHE A 50 -3.38 -1.73 9.53
CA PHE A 50 -4.77 -1.32 9.29
C PHE A 50 -5.57 -2.50 8.75
N CYS A 51 -6.89 -2.48 8.92
CA CYS A 51 -7.74 -3.53 8.37
C CYS A 51 -8.39 -3.08 7.07
N ILE A 52 -8.35 -3.93 6.04
CA ILE A 52 -9.09 -3.74 4.79
C ILE A 52 -10.01 -4.93 4.53
N PRO A 53 -11.18 -4.72 3.94
CA PRO A 53 -11.97 -5.84 3.44
C PRO A 53 -11.23 -6.53 2.29
N TYR A 54 -11.39 -7.84 2.17
CA TYR A 54 -10.76 -8.65 1.12
C TYR A 54 -11.71 -9.73 0.61
N LEU A 55 -11.51 -10.22 -0.60
CA LEU A 55 -12.34 -11.24 -1.24
C LEU A 55 -11.43 -12.25 -1.94
N ILE A 56 -11.56 -13.53 -1.59
CA ILE A 56 -10.83 -14.65 -2.22
C ILE A 56 -11.86 -15.69 -2.64
N GLU A 57 -11.92 -16.07 -3.92
CA GLU A 57 -12.76 -17.17 -4.40
C GLU A 57 -14.21 -17.15 -3.86
N ASN A 58 -14.83 -15.97 -3.82
CA ASN A 58 -16.16 -15.68 -3.25
C ASN A 58 -16.31 -15.71 -1.72
N ILE A 59 -15.22 -15.90 -0.97
CA ILE A 59 -15.19 -15.75 0.48
C ILE A 59 -14.80 -14.31 0.81
N LYS A 60 -15.76 -13.55 1.33
CA LYS A 60 -15.54 -12.17 1.77
C LYS A 60 -15.01 -12.13 3.19
N PHE A 61 -14.04 -11.24 3.41
CA PHE A 61 -13.50 -10.87 4.71
C PHE A 61 -13.76 -9.40 4.93
N ASP A 62 -14.43 -9.05 6.02
CA ASP A 62 -14.70 -7.64 6.32
C ASP A 62 -13.46 -6.92 6.85
N ARG A 63 -12.52 -7.65 7.47
CA ARG A 63 -11.30 -7.10 8.07
C ARG A 63 -10.12 -8.05 7.93
N CYS A 64 -9.22 -7.77 6.99
CA CYS A 64 -7.91 -8.38 6.86
C CYS A 64 -6.84 -7.39 7.29
N LEU A 65 -5.95 -7.82 8.19
CA LEU A 65 -4.85 -6.99 8.67
C LEU A 65 -3.81 -6.80 7.56
N CYS A 66 -3.56 -5.55 7.22
CA CYS A 66 -2.48 -5.12 6.35
C CYS A 66 -1.42 -4.46 7.22
N ASP A 67 -0.27 -5.11 7.33
CA ASP A 67 0.89 -4.60 8.06
C ASP A 67 2.04 -4.39 7.09
N HIS A 68 2.41 -3.12 6.87
CA HIS A 68 3.54 -2.77 6.01
C HIS A 68 4.90 -3.15 6.62
N GLY A 69 4.96 -3.43 7.92
CA GLY A 69 6.15 -3.94 8.60
C GLY A 69 6.36 -5.45 8.43
N ALA A 70 5.33 -6.19 8.00
CA ALA A 70 5.41 -7.63 7.80
C ALA A 70 6.11 -7.97 6.48
N ARG A 71 7.13 -8.83 6.53
CA ARG A 71 7.81 -9.34 5.32
C ARG A 71 7.07 -10.50 4.65
N VAL A 72 6.09 -11.09 5.33
CA VAL A 72 5.34 -12.27 4.89
C VAL A 72 3.84 -12.06 5.11
N SER A 73 3.02 -12.66 4.24
CA SER A 73 1.56 -12.70 4.43
C SER A 73 1.18 -13.96 5.19
N LEU A 74 0.29 -13.83 6.17
CA LEU A 74 -0.22 -14.94 6.96
C LEU A 74 -1.67 -15.23 6.57
N MET A 75 -1.99 -16.51 6.38
CA MET A 75 -3.34 -17.00 6.22
C MET A 75 -3.59 -18.07 7.29
N PRO A 76 -4.66 -17.95 8.11
CA PRO A 76 -4.99 -18.99 9.08
C PRO A 76 -5.25 -20.34 8.42
N LEU A 77 -4.85 -21.44 9.07
CA LEU A 77 -5.01 -22.80 8.53
C LEU A 77 -6.45 -23.13 8.12
N PHE A 78 -7.43 -22.71 8.92
CA PHE A 78 -8.85 -22.96 8.60
C PHE A 78 -9.25 -22.34 7.25
N MET A 79 -8.60 -21.23 6.85
CA MET A 79 -8.83 -20.61 5.56
C MET A 79 -8.22 -21.39 4.42
N CYS A 80 -6.99 -21.90 4.61
CA CYS A 80 -6.35 -22.78 3.63
C CYS A 80 -7.22 -24.01 3.35
N ASN A 81 -7.85 -24.58 4.39
CA ASN A 81 -8.77 -25.71 4.24
C ASN A 81 -10.05 -25.31 3.50
N LYS A 82 -10.60 -24.13 3.79
CA LYS A 82 -11.83 -23.64 3.15
C LYS A 82 -11.63 -23.30 1.66
N LEU A 83 -10.41 -22.90 1.29
CA LEU A 83 -9.99 -22.64 -0.09
C LEU A 83 -9.48 -23.90 -0.81
N ASP A 84 -9.54 -25.07 -0.18
CA ASP A 84 -9.05 -26.34 -0.72
C ASP A 84 -7.63 -26.24 -1.32
N MET A 85 -6.72 -25.57 -0.61
CA MET A 85 -5.32 -25.37 -1.06
C MET A 85 -4.48 -26.65 -1.08
N GLY A 86 -5.09 -27.81 -0.78
CA GLY A 86 -4.42 -29.10 -0.72
C GLY A 86 -3.42 -29.22 0.43
N LYS A 87 -2.46 -30.14 0.27
CA LYS A 87 -1.50 -30.48 1.32
C LYS A 87 -0.45 -29.38 1.50
N LEU A 88 -0.49 -28.71 2.65
CA LEU A 88 0.50 -27.72 3.04
C LEU A 88 1.84 -28.38 3.41
N LYS A 89 2.94 -27.76 3.01
CA LYS A 89 4.29 -28.17 3.42
C LYS A 89 4.68 -27.42 4.70
N PRO A 90 4.99 -28.12 5.81
CA PRO A 90 5.48 -27.48 7.02
C PRO A 90 6.76 -26.70 6.75
N THR A 91 6.87 -25.53 7.38
CA THR A 91 8.08 -24.70 7.35
C THR A 91 8.52 -24.47 8.80
N THR A 92 9.78 -24.81 9.11
CA THR A 92 10.35 -24.57 10.43
C THR A 92 10.44 -23.07 10.67
N MET A 93 9.84 -22.60 11.76
CA MET A 93 9.93 -21.21 12.20
C MET A 93 10.83 -21.14 13.43
N SER A 94 11.69 -20.13 13.46
CA SER A 94 12.43 -19.71 14.65
C SER A 94 11.94 -18.32 15.07
N ILE A 95 11.94 -18.07 16.36
CA ILE A 95 11.67 -16.74 16.94
C ILE A 95 12.96 -15.92 16.89
#